data_AF-A0A1F7J6H6-F1
#
_entry.id   AF-A0A1F7J6H6-F1
#
_cell.length_a   1.000
_cell.length_b   1.000
_cell.length_c   1.000
_cell.angle_alpha   90.00
_cell.angle_beta   90.00
_cell.angle_gamma   90.00
#
_symmetry.space_group_name_H-M   'P 1'
#
loop_
_entity.id
_entity.type
_entity.pdbx_description
1 polymer ?
#
loop_
_entity_poly.entity_id
_entity_poly.type
_entity_poly.pdbx_seq_one_letter_code
_entity_poly.pdbx_strand_id
1 'polypeptide(L)'
;MKSIRDILNKFDPLEDRYVSREFQAYGVHLAEKLGDGKHKSMYIKFAKTIPRPILDKAYRFVSDANAKNKAALFMWKLKELGAFKKGAKDKKA
;
A
#
# COMPACT_ATOMS: atom_id res chain seq x y z
N MET A 1 29.62 6.82 -19.92
CA MET A 1 29.13 5.85 -18.90
C MET A 1 29.54 6.34 -17.53
N LYS A 2 28.64 6.31 -16.53
CA LYS A 2 29.02 6.63 -15.14
C LYS A 2 29.81 5.45 -14.55
N SER A 3 30.87 5.72 -13.79
CA SER A 3 31.62 4.64 -13.13
C SER A 3 30.85 4.12 -11.90
N ILE A 4 31.11 2.88 -11.49
CA ILE A 4 30.52 2.29 -10.27
C ILE A 4 30.85 3.16 -9.04
N ARG A 5 32.06 3.73 -9.00
CA ARG A 5 32.49 4.66 -7.94
C ARG A 5 31.59 5.90 -7.87
N ASP A 6 31.23 6.48 -9.01
CA ASP A 6 30.35 7.66 -9.07
C ASP A 6 28.91 7.36 -8.64
N ILE A 7 28.47 6.11 -8.84
CA ILE A 7 27.15 5.65 -8.40
C ILE A 7 27.13 5.48 -6.88
N LEU A 8 28.16 4.85 -6.31
CA LEU A 8 28.26 4.61 -4.87
C LEU A 8 28.43 5.90 -4.06
N ASN A 9 29.15 6.90 -4.60
CA ASN A 9 29.28 8.21 -3.95
C ASN A 9 27.94 8.97 -3.79
N LYS A 10 26.90 8.61 -4.55
CA LYS A 10 25.56 9.21 -4.48
C LYS A 10 24.52 8.27 -3.87
N PHE A 11 24.94 7.07 -3.45
CA PHE A 11 24.06 6.10 -2.84
C PHE A 11 23.96 6.40 -1.35
N ASP A 12 22.80 6.90 -0.93
CA ASP A 12 22.47 7.02 0.48
C ASP A 12 21.67 5.78 0.89
N PRO A 13 22.23 4.89 1.74
CA PRO A 13 21.53 3.70 2.20
C PRO A 13 20.38 4.01 3.19
N LEU A 14 20.29 5.25 3.68
CA LEU A 14 19.28 5.69 4.63
C LEU A 14 18.12 6.43 3.94
N GLU A 15 18.34 7.01 2.76
CA GLU A 15 17.29 7.65 1.96
C GLU A 15 16.75 6.73 0.87
N ASP A 16 15.52 6.27 1.06
CA ASP A 16 14.75 5.66 -0.01
C ASP A 16 14.14 6.77 -0.90
N ARG A 17 14.61 6.87 -2.15
CA ARG A 17 14.32 7.98 -3.08
C ARG A 17 12.82 8.30 -3.23
N TYR A 18 11.94 7.33 -3.04
CA TYR A 18 10.50 7.47 -3.30
C TYR A 18 9.61 7.30 -2.07
N VAL A 19 10.17 6.99 -0.90
CA VAL A 19 9.44 6.75 0.34
C VAL A 19 9.84 7.81 1.36
N SER A 20 9.15 8.95 1.34
CA SER A 20 9.41 10.07 2.26
C SER A 20 8.40 10.18 3.40
N ARG A 21 7.29 9.43 3.33
CA ARG A 21 6.18 9.50 4.29
C ARG A 21 5.79 8.11 4.78
N GLU A 22 5.34 8.05 6.03
CA GLU A 22 4.93 6.80 6.70
C GLU A 22 3.89 6.02 5.89
N PHE A 23 2.85 6.68 5.36
CA PHE A 23 1.84 6.00 4.56
C PHE A 23 2.39 5.37 3.26
N GLN A 24 3.49 5.89 2.71
CA GLN A 24 4.14 5.30 1.54
C GLN A 24 4.84 4.00 1.94
N ALA A 25 5.62 4.04 3.03
CA ALA A 25 6.27 2.86 3.57
C ALA A 25 5.25 1.78 3.93
N TYR A 26 4.16 2.15 4.59
CA TYR A 26 3.09 1.22 4.94
C TYR A 26 2.36 0.66 3.71
N GLY A 27 2.11 1.48 2.69
CA GLY A 27 1.53 0.99 1.44
C GLY A 27 2.41 -0.04 0.72
N VAL A 28 3.73 0.19 0.68
CA VAL A 28 4.71 -0.78 0.15
C VAL A 28 4.71 -2.06 1.00
N HIS A 29 4.75 -1.92 2.32
CA HIS A 29 4.70 -3.04 3.24
C HIS A 29 3.46 -3.92 3.03
N LEU A 30 2.27 -3.32 2.90
CA LEU A 30 1.03 -4.06 2.61
C LEU A 30 1.13 -4.82 1.29
N ALA A 31 1.62 -4.17 0.23
CA ALA A 31 1.77 -4.79 -1.08
C ALA A 31 2.70 -6.02 -1.02
N GLU A 32 3.83 -5.91 -0.31
CA GLU A 32 4.76 -7.02 -0.11
C GLU A 32 4.14 -8.17 0.70
N LYS A 33 3.51 -7.86 1.84
CA LYS A 33 2.89 -8.88 2.70
C LYS A 33 1.73 -9.60 2.05
N LEU A 34 1.01 -8.94 1.15
CA LEU A 34 -0.09 -9.52 0.39
C LEU A 34 0.38 -10.20 -0.91
N GLY A 35 1.68 -10.15 -1.23
CA GLY A 35 2.26 -10.75 -2.43
C GLY A 35 1.90 -10.02 -3.73
N ASP A 36 1.57 -8.73 -3.65
CA ASP A 36 1.03 -7.92 -4.74
C ASP A 36 1.85 -6.63 -4.98
N GLY A 37 3.18 -6.78 -5.02
CA GLY A 37 4.11 -5.67 -5.25
C GLY A 37 3.90 -4.94 -6.57
N LYS A 38 3.30 -5.60 -7.58
CA LYS A 38 2.96 -4.99 -8.88
C LYS A 38 1.99 -3.82 -8.73
N HIS A 39 1.11 -3.85 -7.73
CA HIS A 39 0.12 -2.80 -7.47
C HIS A 39 0.47 -1.93 -6.26
N LYS A 40 1.75 -1.83 -5.86
CA LYS A 40 2.20 -1.03 -4.70
C LYS A 40 1.65 0.41 -4.66
N SER A 41 1.51 1.06 -5.82
CA SER A 41 0.95 2.41 -5.93
C SER A 41 -0.51 2.49 -5.46
N MET A 42 -1.29 1.43 -5.68
CA MET A 42 -2.66 1.30 -5.19
C MET A 42 -2.69 1.21 -3.67
N TYR A 43 -1.84 0.38 -3.06
CA TYR A 43 -1.76 0.25 -1.60
C TYR A 43 -1.26 1.53 -0.93
N ILE A 44 -0.30 2.24 -1.53
CA ILE A 44 0.13 3.57 -1.07
C ILE A 44 -1.04 4.57 -1.10
N LYS A 45 -1.84 4.54 -2.17
CA LYS A 45 -3.05 5.38 -2.26
C LYS A 45 -4.03 5.05 -1.14
N PHE A 46 -4.27 3.77 -0.87
CA PHE A 46 -5.13 3.34 0.24
C PHE A 46 -4.61 3.78 1.59
N ALA A 47 -3.32 3.57 1.88
CA ALA A 47 -2.67 4.05 3.10
C ALA A 47 -2.79 5.57 3.28
N LYS A 48 -2.80 6.33 2.19
CA LYS A 48 -2.99 7.79 2.21
C LYS A 48 -4.45 8.20 2.49
N THR A 49 -5.44 7.45 2.00
CA THR A 49 -6.85 7.87 1.99
C THR A 49 -7.75 7.17 3.01
N ILE A 50 -7.41 5.95 3.40
CA ILE A 50 -8.18 5.11 4.31
C ILE A 50 -7.52 5.18 5.69
N PRO A 51 -8.29 5.40 6.77
CA PRO A 51 -7.76 5.35 8.13
C PRO A 51 -7.00 4.05 8.41
N ARG A 52 -5.79 4.17 8.94
CA ARG A 52 -4.89 3.05 9.28
C ARG A 52 -5.57 1.91 10.05
N PRO A 53 -6.45 2.15 11.05
CA PRO A 53 -7.12 1.06 11.77
C PRO A 53 -7.98 0.15 10.87
N ILE A 54 -8.54 0.68 9.78
CA ILE A 54 -9.35 -0.12 8.83
C ILE A 54 -8.43 -1.03 8.01
N LEU A 55 -7.31 -0.49 7.54
CA LEU A 55 -6.30 -1.25 6.79
C LEU A 55 -5.68 -2.34 7.65
N ASP A 56 -5.31 -2.03 8.89
CA ASP A 56 -4.75 -3.01 9.83
C ASP A 56 -5.76 -4.11 10.17
N LYS A 57 -7.05 -3.76 10.35
CA LYS A 57 -8.11 -4.75 10.59
C LYS A 57 -8.26 -5.70 9.40
N ALA A 58 -8.26 -5.18 8.17
CA ALA A 58 -8.32 -6.00 6.97
C ALA A 58 -7.05 -6.86 6.82
N TYR A 59 -5.88 -6.29 7.08
CA TYR A 59 -4.61 -6.99 6.99
C TYR A 59 -4.51 -8.15 8.00
N ARG A 60 -4.87 -7.92 9.28
CA ARG A 60 -4.88 -8.98 10.31
C ARG A 60 -5.78 -10.15 9.90
N PHE A 61 -6.98 -9.86 9.41
CA PHE A 61 -7.91 -10.89 8.91
C PHE A 61 -7.29 -11.74 7.79
N VAL A 62 -6.59 -11.11 6.84
CA VAL A 62 -5.97 -11.81 5.70
C VAL A 62 -4.68 -12.54 6.09
N SER A 63 -3.95 -12.02 7.08
CA SER A 63 -2.73 -12.65 7.58
C SER A 63 -3.01 -14.06 8.09
N ASP A 64 -4.10 -14.22 8.86
CA ASP A 64 -4.52 -15.48 9.45
C ASP A 64 -5.25 -16.40 8.45
N ALA A 65 -5.68 -15.86 7.30
CA ALA A 65 -6.41 -16.62 6.30
C ALA A 65 -5.49 -17.45 5.38
N ASN A 66 -5.84 -18.73 5.18
CA ASN A 66 -5.20 -19.58 4.19
C ASN A 66 -5.84 -19.40 2.80
N ALA A 67 -5.66 -18.21 2.22
CA ALA A 67 -6.20 -17.86 0.91
C ALA A 67 -5.14 -17.99 -0.20
N LYS A 68 -5.53 -18.56 -1.35
CA LYS A 68 -4.67 -18.62 -2.55
C LYS A 68 -4.27 -17.23 -3.06
N ASN A 69 -5.16 -16.25 -2.92
CA ASN A 69 -4.89 -14.85 -3.30
C ASN A 69 -5.25 -13.93 -2.13
N LYS A 70 -4.24 -13.57 -1.34
CA LYS A 70 -4.38 -12.70 -0.16
C LYS A 70 -4.74 -11.26 -0.55
N ALA A 71 -4.21 -10.74 -1.66
CA ALA A 71 -4.55 -9.41 -2.16
C ALA A 71 -6.05 -9.27 -2.50
N ALA A 72 -6.63 -10.25 -3.21
CA ALA A 72 -8.05 -10.25 -3.53
C ALA A 72 -8.92 -10.31 -2.26
N LEU A 73 -8.53 -11.15 -1.28
CA LEU A 73 -9.25 -11.24 0.00
C LEU A 73 -9.16 -9.94 0.80
N PHE A 74 -8.00 -9.27 0.78
CA PHE A 74 -7.82 -7.95 1.39
C PHE A 74 -8.75 -6.91 0.79
N MET A 75 -8.83 -6.85 -0.54
CA MET A 75 -9.72 -5.95 -1.25
C MET A 75 -11.19 -6.20 -0.92
N TRP A 76 -11.59 -7.47 -0.86
CA TRP A 76 -12.92 -7.87 -0.44
C TRP A 76 -13.20 -7.43 1.00
N LYS A 77 -12.25 -7.64 1.93
CA LYS A 77 -12.43 -7.26 3.34
C LYS A 77 -12.52 -5.75 3.53
N LEU A 78 -11.74 -4.96 2.79
CA LEU A 78 -11.86 -3.50 2.79
C LEU A 78 -13.23 -3.03 2.31
N LYS A 79 -13.80 -3.69 1.29
CA LYS A 79 -15.15 -3.41 0.83
C LYS A 79 -16.19 -3.73 1.90
N GLU A 80 -16.08 -4.88 2.56
CA GLU A 80 -16.96 -5.29 3.67
C GLU A 80 -16.91 -4.29 4.84
N LEU A 81 -15.72 -3.78 5.18
CA LEU A 81 -15.53 -2.77 6.21
C LEU A 81 -15.98 -1.36 5.80
N GLY A 82 -16.55 -1.19 4.60
CA GLY A 82 -17.04 0.10 4.12
C GLY A 82 -15.94 1.12 3.84
N ALA A 83 -14.70 0.67 3.59
CA ALA A 83 -13.56 1.55 3.35
C ALA A 83 -13.76 2.45 2.11
N PHE A 84 -14.56 1.97 1.14
CA PHE A 84 -14.96 2.71 -0.04
C PHE A 84 -16.36 3.29 0.17
N LYS A 85 -16.48 4.34 0.99
CA LYS A 85 -17.72 5.14 0.99
C LYS A 85 -17.91 5.68 -0.44
N LYS A 86 -19.09 5.45 -1.03
CA LYS A 86 -19.53 6.16 -2.24
C LYS A 86 -19.57 7.65 -1.88
N GLY A 87 -18.48 8.36 -2.16
CA GLY A 87 -18.47 9.81 -2.05
C GLY A 87 -19.54 10.35 -2.99
N ALA A 88 -20.43 11.17 -2.43
CA ALA A 88 -21.42 11.99 -3.10
C ALA A 88 -20.85 12.67 -4.36
N LYS A 89 -20.90 11.98 -5.50
CA LYS A 89 -20.48 12.48 -6.81
C LYS A 89 -21.58 12.36 -7.88
N ASP A 90 -22.84 12.30 -7.46
CA ASP A 90 -24.03 12.45 -8.33
C ASP A 90 -24.94 13.62 -7.89
N LYS A 91 -24.34 14.66 -7.30
CA LYS A 91 -25.00 15.97 -7.13
C LYS A 91 -24.00 17.08 -7.43
N LYS A 92 -23.61 17.19 -8.70
CA LYS A 92 -23.26 18.48 -9.28
C LYS A 92 -24.39 18.85 -10.23
N ALA A 93 -24.82 20.10 -10.07
CA ALA A 93 -25.98 20.78 -10.64
C ALA A 93 -26.19 20.55 -12.14
#